data_AF-A0A969VLJ8-F1
#
_entry.id   AF-A0A969VLJ8-F1
#
_cell.length_a   1.000
_cell.length_b   1.000
_cell.length_c   1.000
_cell.angle_alpha   90.00
_cell.angle_beta   90.00
_cell.angle_gamma   90.00
#
_symmetry.space_group_name_H-M   'P 1'
#
loop_
_entity.id
_entity.type
_entity.pdbx_description
1 polymer ?
#
loop_
_entity_poly.entity_id
_entity_poly.type
_entity_poly.pdbx_seq_one_letter_code
_entity_poly.pdbx_strand_id
1 'polypeptide(L)'
;MGQVYLAFAIQEPALFRMMFSQKPNLSEKDIVTAQGRACFGYVLQEVIDYCAFHRVAGDAMMIAVQLWTLVHGAASLTIDGDYAKVAPELSVSTMIQEGAQKLLFLLPMRE
;
A
#
# COMPACT_ATOMS: atom_id res chain seq x y z
N MET A 1 1.19 2.83 9.32
CA MET A 1 0.25 3.04 8.20
C MET A 1 -0.27 1.74 7.58
N GLY A 2 0.57 0.82 7.10
CA GLY A 2 0.11 -0.37 6.36
C GLY A 2 -0.85 -1.31 7.12
N GLN A 3 -0.62 -1.55 8.41
CA GLN A 3 -1.54 -2.38 9.22
C GLN A 3 -2.92 -1.76 9.43
N VAL A 4 -3.00 -0.42 9.53
CA VAL A 4 -4.27 0.31 9.63
C VAL A 4 -5.04 0.22 8.31
N TYR A 5 -4.32 0.30 7.19
CA TYR A 5 -4.90 0.11 5.86
C TYR A 5 -5.48 -1.31 5.70
N LEU A 6 -4.75 -2.35 6.16
CA LEU A 6 -5.25 -3.73 6.18
C LEU A 6 -6.50 -3.85 7.08
N ALA A 7 -6.47 -3.25 8.27
CA ALA A 7 -7.61 -3.27 9.19
C ALA A 7 -8.85 -2.61 8.57
N PHE A 8 -8.69 -1.47 7.88
CA PHE A 8 -9.77 -0.82 7.14
C PHE A 8 -10.36 -1.75 6.07
N ALA A 9 -9.52 -2.41 5.26
CA ALA A 9 -9.99 -3.33 4.24
C ALA A 9 -10.81 -4.50 4.81
N ILE A 10 -10.38 -5.03 5.97
CA ILE A 10 -11.07 -6.13 6.66
C ILE A 10 -12.39 -5.66 7.28
N GLN A 11 -12.40 -4.48 7.92
CA GLN A 11 -13.59 -3.95 8.59
C GLN A 11 -14.66 -3.48 7.60
N GLU A 12 -14.24 -2.90 6.48
CA GLU A 12 -15.14 -2.26 5.50
C GLU A 12 -14.90 -2.78 4.06
N PRO A 13 -15.01 -4.10 3.79
CA PRO A 13 -14.63 -4.69 2.51
C PRO A 13 -15.48 -4.18 1.34
N ALA A 14 -16.75 -3.85 1.57
CA ALA A 14 -17.62 -3.27 0.54
C ALA A 14 -17.16 -1.86 0.12
N LEU A 15 -16.77 -1.03 1.10
CA LEU A 15 -16.23 0.30 0.85
C LEU A 15 -14.86 0.25 0.19
N PHE A 16 -13.98 -0.64 0.67
CA PHE A 16 -12.69 -0.90 0.05
C PHE A 16 -12.86 -1.28 -1.43
N ARG A 17 -13.73 -2.25 -1.73
CA ARG A 17 -14.03 -2.61 -3.12
C ARG A 17 -14.62 -1.44 -3.89
N MET A 18 -15.51 -0.65 -3.31
CA MET A 18 -16.06 0.53 -3.99
C MET A 18 -14.97 1.53 -4.41
N MET A 19 -13.97 1.76 -3.55
CA MET A 19 -12.86 2.69 -3.82
C MET A 19 -11.94 2.19 -4.94
N PHE A 20 -11.77 0.87 -5.08
CA PHE A 20 -10.76 0.27 -5.97
C PHE A 20 -11.35 -0.57 -7.11
N SER A 21 -12.68 -0.64 -7.23
CA SER A 21 -13.35 -1.25 -8.37
C SER A 21 -13.09 -0.44 -9.62
N GLN A 22 -12.58 -1.09 -10.67
CA GLN A 22 -12.56 -0.50 -12.01
C GLN A 22 -14.00 -0.42 -12.53
N LYS A 23 -14.67 0.70 -12.29
CA LYS A 23 -15.92 1.02 -12.98
C LYS A 23 -15.59 1.91 -14.18
N PRO A 24 -15.59 1.38 -15.42
CA PRO A 24 -15.28 2.16 -16.62
C PRO A 24 -16.24 3.33 -16.88
N ASN A 25 -17.40 3.36 -16.20
CA ASN A 25 -18.44 4.38 -16.38
C ASN A 25 -18.54 5.40 -15.24
N LEU A 26 -17.64 5.38 -14.26
CA LEU A 26 -17.46 6.58 -13.45
C LEU A 26 -16.79 7.58 -14.38
N SER A 27 -17.59 8.52 -14.92
CA SER A 27 -17.09 9.69 -15.64
C SER A 27 -15.77 10.10 -15.00
N GLU A 28 -14.70 10.32 -15.79
CA GLU A 28 -13.42 10.89 -15.37
C GLU A 28 -13.63 12.25 -14.68
N LYS A 29 -14.32 12.24 -13.55
CA LYS A 29 -14.59 13.39 -12.72
C LYS A 29 -13.30 13.58 -11.99
N ASP A 30 -12.60 14.64 -12.38
CA ASP A 30 -11.32 15.09 -11.86
C ASP A 30 -11.20 14.98 -10.34
N ILE A 31 -12.32 15.09 -9.61
CA ILE A 31 -12.41 14.97 -8.16
C ILE A 31 -11.98 13.58 -7.65
N VAL A 32 -12.45 12.47 -8.23
CA VAL A 32 -12.10 11.12 -7.71
C VAL A 32 -10.61 10.85 -7.92
N THR A 33 -10.09 11.20 -9.10
CA THR A 33 -8.68 11.08 -9.42
C THR A 33 -7.82 12.03 -8.57
N ALA A 34 -8.27 13.27 -8.33
CA ALA A 34 -7.58 14.22 -7.47
C ALA A 34 -7.53 13.75 -6.02
N GLN A 35 -8.63 13.23 -5.47
CA GLN A 35 -8.67 12.71 -4.11
C GLN A 35 -7.83 11.43 -3.96
N GLY A 36 -7.85 10.55 -4.97
CA GLY A 36 -6.96 9.38 -5.01
C GLY A 36 -5.48 9.78 -5.00
N ARG A 37 -5.09 10.76 -5.83
CA ARG A 37 -3.73 11.32 -5.84
C ARG A 37 -3.35 11.99 -4.51
N ALA A 38 -4.27 12.77 -3.92
CA ALA A 38 -4.05 13.40 -2.62
C ALA A 38 -3.86 12.36 -1.50
N CYS A 39 -4.66 11.29 -1.51
CA CYS A 39 -4.54 10.19 -0.56
C CYS A 39 -3.17 9.49 -0.69
N PHE A 40 -2.73 9.19 -1.92
CA PHE A 40 -1.39 8.65 -2.15
C PHE A 40 -0.29 9.63 -1.74
N GLY A 41 -0.52 10.94 -1.88
CA GLY A 41 0.40 11.99 -1.45
C GLY A 41 0.80 11.89 0.03
N TYR A 42 -0.09 11.45 0.92
CA TYR A 42 0.26 11.19 2.32
C TYR A 42 1.25 10.04 2.46
N VAL A 43 1.10 8.95 1.70
CA VAL A 43 2.06 7.84 1.70
C VAL A 43 3.42 8.31 1.22
N LEU A 44 3.45 9.10 0.13
CA LEU A 44 4.69 9.67 -0.39
C LEU A 44 5.38 10.57 0.63
N GLN A 45 4.64 11.46 1.30
CA GLN A 45 5.22 12.37 2.28
C GLN A 45 5.83 11.62 3.47
N GLU A 46 5.13 10.62 4.01
CA GLU A 46 5.64 9.78 5.11
C GLU A 46 6.92 9.03 4.70
N VAL A 47 7.00 8.56 3.45
CA VAL A 47 8.20 7.91 2.93
C VAL A 47 9.34 8.91 2.77
N ILE A 48 9.09 10.11 2.26
CA ILE A 48 10.08 11.18 2.15
C ILE A 48 10.66 11.51 3.54
N ASP A 49 9.79 11.72 4.52
CA ASP A 49 10.18 12.09 5.88
C ASP A 49 10.99 10.97 6.55
N TYR A 50 10.54 9.72 6.40
CA TYR A 50 11.26 8.55 6.88
C TYR A 50 12.64 8.42 6.23
N CYS A 51 12.73 8.53 4.91
CA CYS A 51 13.99 8.42 4.17
C CYS A 51 14.96 9.52 4.56
N ALA A 52 14.49 10.76 4.74
CA ALA A 52 15.30 11.88 5.18
C ALA A 52 15.85 11.67 6.61
N PHE A 53 15.00 11.22 7.53
CA PHE A 53 15.39 10.98 8.92
C PHE A 53 16.39 9.82 9.06
N HIS A 54 16.14 8.71 8.35
CA HIS A 54 16.95 7.49 8.44
C HIS A 54 18.09 7.41 7.41
N ARG A 55 18.26 8.43 6.57
CA ARG A 55 19.25 8.46 5.46
C ARG A 55 19.13 7.24 4.55
N VAL A 56 17.90 6.83 4.25
CA VAL A 56 17.61 5.77 3.29
C VAL A 56 17.96 6.27 1.90
N ALA A 57 18.79 5.53 1.18
CA ALA A 57 19.09 5.81 -0.22
C ALA A 57 17.97 5.28 -1.14
N GLY A 58 17.69 5.99 -2.23
CA GLY A 58 16.73 5.56 -3.25
C GLY A 58 15.73 6.65 -3.66
N ASP A 59 14.90 6.31 -4.64
CA ASP A 59 13.79 7.17 -5.07
C ASP A 59 12.59 6.96 -4.14
N ALA A 60 12.27 7.98 -3.33
CA ALA A 60 11.15 7.96 -2.40
C ALA A 60 9.80 7.69 -3.10
N MET A 61 9.63 8.14 -4.35
CA MET A 61 8.43 7.85 -5.13
C MET A 61 8.33 6.36 -5.44
N MET A 62 9.44 5.74 -5.86
CA MET A 62 9.48 4.31 -6.14
C MET A 62 9.20 3.48 -4.87
N ILE A 63 9.81 3.84 -3.74
CA ILE A 63 9.58 3.20 -2.45
C ILE A 63 8.10 3.33 -2.05
N ALA A 64 7.51 4.52 -2.17
CA ALA A 64 6.12 4.76 -1.84
C ALA A 64 5.17 3.90 -2.70
N VAL A 65 5.42 3.81 -4.01
CA VAL A 65 4.63 2.96 -4.91
C VAL A 65 4.76 1.47 -4.53
N GLN A 66 5.96 1.01 -4.20
CA GLN A 66 6.20 -0.38 -3.78
C GLN A 66 5.47 -0.71 -2.47
N LEU A 67 5.58 0.17 -1.47
CA LEU A 67 4.89 0.02 -0.18
C LEU A 67 3.37 0.04 -0.35
N TRP A 68 2.86 0.96 -1.16
CA TRP A 68 1.43 1.04 -1.48
C TRP A 68 0.95 -0.21 -2.22
N THR A 69 1.72 -0.71 -3.17
CA THR A 69 1.42 -1.95 -3.90
C THR A 69 1.39 -3.17 -2.96
N LEU A 70 2.38 -3.29 -2.07
CA LEU A 70 2.46 -4.37 -1.08
C LEU A 70 1.19 -4.41 -0.21
N VAL A 71 0.83 -3.27 0.40
CA VAL A 71 -0.33 -3.24 1.31
C VAL A 71 -1.65 -3.40 0.55
N HIS A 72 -1.75 -2.84 -0.66
CA HIS A 72 -2.93 -2.97 -1.49
C HIS A 72 -3.16 -4.42 -1.91
N GLY A 73 -2.12 -5.11 -2.39
CA GLY A 73 -2.19 -6.52 -2.74
C GLY A 73 -2.50 -7.41 -1.53
N ALA A 74 -1.84 -7.15 -0.40
CA ALA A 74 -2.10 -7.88 0.85
C ALA A 74 -3.56 -7.71 1.32
N ALA A 75 -4.10 -6.49 1.26
CA ALA A 75 -5.49 -6.22 1.60
C ALA A 75 -6.46 -6.96 0.68
N SER A 76 -6.28 -6.85 -0.65
CA SER A 76 -7.14 -7.52 -1.64
C SER A 76 -7.15 -9.05 -1.46
N LEU A 77 -5.98 -9.68 -1.36
CA LEU A 77 -5.85 -11.12 -1.16
C LEU A 77 -6.42 -11.58 0.20
N THR A 78 -6.39 -10.72 1.22
CA THR A 78 -7.00 -11.01 2.53
C THR A 78 -8.52 -11.01 2.43
N ILE A 79 -9.13 -9.98 1.83
CA ILE A 79 -10.59 -9.86 1.73
C ILE A 79 -11.20 -10.86 0.73
N ASP A 80 -10.41 -11.37 -0.23
CA ASP A 80 -10.80 -12.44 -1.16
C ASP A 80 -10.61 -13.85 -0.55
N GLY A 81 -10.01 -13.94 0.64
CA GLY A 81 -9.73 -15.19 1.34
C GLY A 81 -8.64 -16.03 0.67
N ASP A 82 -7.84 -15.44 -0.21
CA ASP A 82 -6.85 -16.18 -1.01
C ASP A 82 -5.67 -16.64 -0.16
N TYR A 83 -5.20 -15.83 0.79
CA TYR A 83 -4.19 -16.27 1.76
C TYR A 83 -4.64 -17.51 2.54
N ALA A 84 -5.91 -17.58 2.96
CA ALA A 84 -6.43 -18.74 3.67
C ALA A 84 -6.41 -20.02 2.81
N LYS A 85 -6.46 -19.90 1.49
CA LYS A 85 -6.42 -21.04 0.55
C LYS A 85 -4.99 -21.49 0.25
N VAL A 86 -4.06 -20.55 0.08
CA VAL A 86 -2.70 -20.83 -0.45
C VAL A 86 -1.60 -20.81 0.61
N ALA A 87 -1.82 -20.13 1.73
CA ALA A 87 -0.86 -19.94 2.82
C ALA A 87 -1.60 -19.74 4.17
N PRO A 88 -2.32 -20.75 4.68
CA PRO A 88 -3.21 -20.61 5.84
C PRO A 88 -2.51 -20.20 7.13
N GLU A 89 -1.22 -20.53 7.27
CA GLU A 89 -0.41 -20.18 8.45
C GLU A 89 0.24 -18.78 8.35
N LEU A 90 0.00 -18.05 7.26
CA LEU A 90 0.61 -16.74 7.04
C LEU A 90 0.00 -15.66 7.94
N SER A 91 0.83 -15.03 8.76
CA SER A 91 0.49 -13.74 9.35
C SER A 91 0.65 -12.62 8.32
N VAL A 92 -0.46 -12.16 7.73
CA VAL A 92 -0.46 -11.06 6.75
C VAL A 92 0.13 -9.78 7.35
N SER A 93 -0.16 -9.49 8.62
CA SER A 93 0.38 -8.32 9.33
C SER A 93 1.90 -8.38 9.44
N THR A 94 2.46 -9.55 9.78
CA THR A 94 3.91 -9.76 9.86
C THR A 94 4.55 -9.63 8.47
N MET A 95 3.92 -10.21 7.44
CA MET A 95 4.40 -10.12 6.06
C MET A 95 4.45 -8.67 5.54
N ILE A 96 3.45 -7.85 5.85
CA ILE A 96 3.46 -6.42 5.53
C ILE A 96 4.61 -5.71 6.25
N GLN A 97 4.80 -5.99 7.54
CA GLN A 97 5.85 -5.36 8.34
C GLN A 97 7.25 -5.71 7.82
N GLU A 98 7.54 -6.98 7.59
CA GLU A 98 8.83 -7.44 7.07
C GLU A 98 9.07 -6.97 5.64
N GLY A 99 8.04 -7.00 4.79
CA GLY A 99 8.12 -6.50 3.42
C GLY A 99 8.43 -5.00 3.38
N ALA A 100 7.78 -4.21 4.23
CA ALA A 100 8.05 -2.78 4.33
C ALA A 100 9.48 -2.49 4.80
N GLN A 101 9.97 -3.19 5.82
CA GLN A 101 11.37 -3.07 6.26
C GLN A 101 12.33 -3.39 5.11
N LYS A 102 12.13 -4.50 4.41
CA LYS A 102 12.96 -4.87 3.25
C LYS A 102 12.98 -3.77 2.19
N LEU A 103 11.83 -3.20 1.83
CA LEU A 103 11.75 -2.13 0.84
C LEU A 103 12.43 -0.83 1.28
N LEU A 104 12.42 -0.52 2.58
CA LEU A 104 13.07 0.67 3.14
C LEU A 104 14.58 0.51 3.31
N PHE A 105 15.11 -0.72 3.33
CA PHE A 105 16.53 -0.98 3.63
C PHE A 105 17.31 -1.70 2.53
N LEU A 106 16.67 -2.16 1.44
CA LEU A 106 17.34 -2.93 0.37
C LEU A 106 17.68 -2.14 -0.90
N LEU A 107 17.41 -0.84 -1.01
CA LEU A 107 17.80 -0.11 -2.23
C LEU A 107 19.32 0.16 -2.20
N PRO A 108 20.11 -0.44 -3.10
CA PRO A 108 21.54 -0.22 -3.14
C PRO A 108 21.83 1.21 -3.61
N MET A 109 22.93 1.77 -3.08
CA MET A 109 23.55 3.00 -3.60
C MET A 109 23.74 2.85 -5.12
N ARG A 110 23.15 3.73 -5.93
CA ARG A 110 23.69 3.97 -7.27
C ARG A 110 24.87 4.90 -7.09
N GLU A 111 26.06 4.39 -7.41
CA GLU A 111 27.30 5.17 -7.59
C GLU A 111 27.14 6.22 -8.70
#